data_AF-A0A7G9FDI8-F1
#
_entry.id   AF-A0A7G9FDI8-F1
#
_cell.length_a   1.000
_cell.length_b   1.000
_cell.length_c   1.000
_cell.angle_alpha   90.00
_cell.angle_beta   90.00
_cell.angle_gamma   90.00
#
_symmetry.space_group_name_H-M   'P 1'
#
loop_
_entity.id
_entity.type
_entity.pdbx_description
1 polymer ?
#
loop_
_entity_poly.entity_id
_entity_poly.type
_entity_poly.pdbx_seq_one_letter_code
_entity_poly.pdbx_strand_id
1 'polypeptide(L)'
;MKLWMSAEEMEECGKENSIIRNEIEPRINELIKHCKLGNYVEWAVITIILNEKGPKYKEIIRRSLKNNELEFRLKIDYNEFMKSDYNHKKKLVLEVLLHSLDLMEKWKEIKLEEREEIKSIIKTEYKDFLQ
;
A
#
# COMPACT_ATOMS: atom_id res chain seq x y z
N MET A 1 -8.53 12.79 -2.25
CA MET A 1 -7.50 12.01 -1.53
C MET A 1 -6.50 11.49 -2.55
N LYS A 2 -5.23 11.33 -2.19
CA LYS A 2 -4.22 10.67 -3.03
C LYS A 2 -3.56 9.50 -2.30
N LEU A 3 -3.22 8.46 -3.05
CA LEU A 3 -2.25 7.44 -2.64
C LEU A 3 -0.83 8.03 -2.77
N TRP A 4 0.01 7.80 -1.78
CA TRP A 4 1.45 8.04 -1.87
C TRP A 4 2.19 6.78 -1.41
N MET A 5 3.15 6.31 -2.21
CA MET A 5 3.88 5.08 -1.95
C MET A 5 5.36 5.34 -1.73
N SER A 6 5.95 4.59 -0.81
CA SER A 6 7.39 4.59 -0.58
C SER A 6 7.85 3.22 -0.07
N ALA A 7 9.12 3.11 0.30
CA ALA A 7 9.64 1.90 0.90
C ALA A 7 10.79 2.14 1.88
N GLU A 8 10.88 1.22 2.84
CA GLU A 8 12.03 0.97 3.69
C GLU A 8 12.54 -0.42 3.35
N GLU A 9 13.57 -0.50 2.51
CA GLU A 9 13.95 -1.74 1.85
C GLU A 9 15.45 -1.98 1.80
N MET A 10 15.83 -3.25 1.65
CA MET A 10 17.21 -3.61 1.31
C MET A 10 17.54 -3.09 -0.09
N GLU A 11 18.81 -2.74 -0.33
CA GLU A 11 19.27 -2.13 -1.59
C GLU A 11 18.89 -2.98 -2.81
N GLU A 12 19.02 -4.31 -2.69
CA GLU A 12 18.70 -5.27 -3.74
C GLU A 12 17.21 -5.30 -4.15
N CYS A 13 16.30 -4.89 -3.26
CA CYS A 13 14.87 -4.79 -3.57
C CYS A 13 14.51 -3.49 -4.29
N GLY A 14 15.35 -2.45 -4.13
CA GLY A 14 14.99 -1.07 -4.43
C GLY A 14 14.60 -0.81 -5.88
N LYS A 15 15.34 -1.38 -6.83
CA LYS A 15 15.08 -1.16 -8.26
C LYS A 15 13.73 -1.75 -8.68
N GLU A 16 13.47 -3.00 -8.33
CA GLU A 16 12.24 -3.69 -8.76
C GLU A 16 11.01 -3.15 -8.03
N ASN A 17 11.10 -2.93 -6.71
CA ASN A 17 9.99 -2.35 -5.97
C ASN A 17 9.71 -0.91 -6.42
N SER A 18 10.72 -0.11 -6.75
CA SER A 18 10.50 1.22 -7.32
C SER A 18 9.77 1.17 -8.67
N ILE A 19 10.07 0.21 -9.54
CA ILE A 19 9.37 0.05 -10.82
C ILE A 19 7.89 -0.27 -10.56
N ILE A 20 7.62 -1.22 -9.66
CA ILE A 20 6.27 -1.63 -9.29
C ILE A 20 5.48 -0.45 -8.70
N ARG A 21 6.05 0.29 -7.73
CA ARG A 21 5.38 1.44 -7.11
C ARG A 21 5.09 2.55 -8.12
N ASN A 22 6.04 2.85 -9.01
CA ASN A 22 5.87 3.87 -10.06
C ASN A 22 4.83 3.48 -11.13
N GLU A 23 4.51 2.19 -11.26
CA GLU A 23 3.39 1.72 -12.08
C GLU A 23 2.05 1.84 -11.31
N ILE A 24 2.02 1.33 -10.07
CA ILE A 24 0.81 1.22 -9.26
C ILE A 24 0.29 2.59 -8.81
N GLU A 25 1.14 3.43 -8.24
CA GLU A 25 0.75 4.70 -7.60
C GLU A 25 0.00 5.64 -8.55
N PRO A 26 0.54 6.02 -9.74
CA PRO A 26 -0.17 6.94 -10.63
C PRO A 26 -1.46 6.32 -11.17
N ARG A 27 -1.47 5.01 -11.45
CA ARG A 27 -2.65 4.32 -11.97
C ARG A 27 -3.78 4.30 -10.95
N ILE A 28 -3.49 3.94 -9.70
CA ILE A 28 -4.48 3.94 -8.63
C ILE A 28 -4.95 5.37 -8.36
N ASN A 29 -4.05 6.35 -8.32
CA ASN A 29 -4.43 7.76 -8.12
C ASN A 29 -5.44 8.27 -9.16
N GLU A 30 -5.27 7.90 -10.44
CA GLU A 30 -6.24 8.24 -11.47
C GLU A 30 -7.61 7.58 -11.23
N LEU A 31 -7.61 6.31 -10.81
CA LEU A 31 -8.85 5.55 -10.56
C LEU A 31 -9.61 6.04 -9.32
N ILE A 32 -8.91 6.46 -8.27
CA ILE A 32 -9.52 6.83 -6.98
C ILE A 32 -9.70 8.35 -6.81
N LYS A 33 -9.46 9.15 -7.85
CA LYS A 33 -9.45 10.63 -7.77
C LYS A 33 -10.74 11.24 -7.20
N HIS A 34 -11.87 10.54 -7.32
CA HIS A 34 -13.17 10.96 -6.79
C HIS A 34 -13.58 10.23 -5.49
N CYS A 35 -12.83 9.21 -5.09
CA CYS A 35 -13.05 8.47 -3.87
C CYS A 35 -12.56 9.29 -2.65
N LYS A 36 -13.05 8.88 -1.48
CA LYS A 36 -12.69 9.48 -0.19
C LYS A 36 -12.38 8.37 0.80
N LEU A 37 -11.56 8.71 1.81
CA LEU A 37 -11.45 7.97 3.06
C LEU A 37 -11.66 9.01 4.15
N GLY A 38 -12.90 9.14 4.65
CA GLY A 38 -13.28 10.26 5.52
C GLY A 38 -12.86 11.63 4.96
N ASN A 39 -12.23 12.44 5.81
CA ASN A 39 -11.67 13.76 5.43
C ASN A 39 -10.16 13.71 5.13
N TYR A 40 -9.58 12.52 4.99
CA TYR A 40 -8.14 12.35 4.76
C TYR A 40 -7.76 12.76 3.32
N VAL A 41 -6.70 13.56 3.22
CA VAL A 41 -6.18 14.06 1.93
C VAL A 41 -5.13 13.13 1.34
N GLU A 42 -4.44 12.36 2.18
CA GLU A 42 -3.40 11.41 1.78
C GLU A 42 -3.56 10.05 2.46
N TRP A 43 -3.36 9.00 1.67
CA TRP A 43 -3.21 7.63 2.08
C TRP A 43 -1.76 7.21 1.75
N ALA A 44 -0.87 7.32 2.73
CA ALA A 44 0.54 6.98 2.60
C ALA A 44 0.78 5.51 2.95
N VAL A 45 1.36 4.76 2.01
CA VAL A 45 1.66 3.33 2.16
C VAL A 45 3.14 3.08 1.86
N ILE A 46 3.89 2.72 2.90
CA ILE A 46 5.31 2.45 2.85
C ILE A 46 5.52 0.95 3.03
N THR A 47 6.06 0.29 2.01
CA THR A 47 6.42 -1.14 2.11
C THR A 47 7.73 -1.30 2.88
N ILE A 48 7.77 -2.24 3.83
CA ILE A 48 8.98 -2.59 4.57
C ILE A 48 9.47 -3.95 4.04
N ILE A 49 10.58 -3.96 3.31
CA ILE A 49 11.15 -5.16 2.69
C ILE A 49 12.59 -5.35 3.20
N LEU A 50 12.72 -5.91 4.39
CA LEU A 50 13.99 -6.02 5.11
C LEU A 50 14.33 -7.47 5.42
N ASN A 51 15.59 -7.85 5.22
CA ASN A 51 16.11 -9.15 5.64
C ASN A 51 16.56 -9.14 7.11
N GLU A 52 17.02 -10.28 7.63
CA GLU A 52 17.46 -10.44 9.02
C GLU A 52 18.64 -9.55 9.43
N LYS A 53 19.43 -9.06 8.47
CA LYS A 53 20.58 -8.17 8.68
C LYS A 53 20.16 -6.69 8.68
N GLY A 54 18.95 -6.39 8.20
CA GLY A 54 18.40 -5.05 8.13
C GLY A 54 17.92 -4.52 9.49
N PRO A 55 17.55 -3.22 9.55
CA PRO A 55 16.92 -2.64 10.72
C PRO A 55 15.63 -3.36 11.14
N LYS A 56 15.36 -3.46 12.44
CA LYS A 56 14.16 -4.10 12.98
C LYS A 56 12.97 -3.13 13.02
N TYR A 57 12.55 -2.63 11.86
CA TYR A 57 11.40 -1.73 11.78
C TYR A 57 10.11 -2.46 12.15
N LYS A 58 9.28 -1.75 12.92
CA LYS A 58 7.93 -2.19 13.30
C LYS A 58 6.95 -1.64 12.28
N GLU A 59 5.85 -2.35 12.11
CA GLU A 59 4.73 -1.80 11.35
C GLU A 59 4.13 -0.60 12.08
N ILE A 60 3.71 0.38 11.29
CA ILE A 60 3.11 1.62 11.78
C ILE A 60 1.75 1.76 11.13
N ILE A 61 0.71 1.98 11.96
CA ILE A 61 -0.65 2.20 11.48
C ILE A 61 -1.22 3.41 12.23
N ARG A 62 -1.04 4.60 11.65
CA ARG A 62 -1.37 5.86 12.31
C ARG A 62 -2.12 6.82 11.41
N ARG A 63 -2.67 7.86 12.04
CA ARG A 63 -3.33 8.98 11.38
C ARG A 63 -2.84 10.30 11.96
N SER A 64 -2.71 11.30 11.11
CA SER A 64 -2.48 12.70 11.49
C SER A 64 -3.77 13.47 11.32
N LEU A 65 -4.40 13.86 12.43
CA LEU A 65 -5.60 14.72 12.39
C LEU A 65 -5.27 16.16 11.99
N LYS A 66 -4.04 16.60 12.24
CA LYS A 66 -3.58 17.96 11.89
C LYS A 66 -3.43 18.11 10.38
N ASN A 67 -2.84 17.10 9.73
CA ASN A 67 -2.57 17.14 8.30
C ASN A 67 -3.64 16.41 7.47
N ASN A 68 -4.55 15.68 8.13
CA ASN A 68 -5.50 14.76 7.49
C ASN A 68 -4.78 13.70 6.64
N GLU A 69 -3.76 13.05 7.21
CA GLU A 69 -2.96 12.02 6.54
C GLU A 69 -3.14 10.67 7.23
N LEU A 70 -3.23 9.59 6.45
CA LEU A 70 -3.15 8.21 6.93
C LEU A 70 -1.78 7.67 6.57
N GLU A 71 -1.12 7.00 7.52
CA GLU A 71 0.20 6.42 7.28
C GLU A 71 0.22 4.95 7.71
N PHE A 72 0.64 4.12 6.76
CA PHE A 72 0.83 2.69 6.91
C PHE A 72 2.25 2.35 6.52
N ARG A 73 3.01 1.78 7.45
CA ARG A 73 4.27 1.11 7.14
C ARG A 73 4.08 -0.36 7.41
N LEU A 74 4.07 -1.17 6.36
CA LEU A 74 3.63 -2.58 6.41
C LEU A 74 4.66 -3.49 5.77
N LYS A 75 4.85 -4.67 6.34
CA LYS A 75 5.91 -5.59 5.92
C LYS A 75 5.51 -6.40 4.70
N ILE A 76 6.50 -6.66 3.86
CA ILE A 76 6.50 -7.74 2.88
C ILE A 76 7.62 -8.69 3.28
N ASP A 77 7.37 -10.00 3.21
CA ASP A 77 8.43 -10.98 3.47
C ASP A 77 9.56 -10.82 2.44
N TYR A 78 10.78 -10.58 2.94
CA TYR A 78 11.93 -10.36 2.08
C TYR A 78 12.26 -11.58 1.22
N ASN A 79 12.19 -12.79 1.78
CA ASN A 79 12.56 -14.00 1.04
C ASN A 79 11.56 -14.30 -0.05
N GLU A 80 10.27 -14.11 0.22
CA GLU A 80 9.21 -14.22 -0.75
C GLU A 80 9.39 -13.19 -1.87
N PHE A 81 9.59 -11.92 -1.52
CA PHE A 81 9.82 -10.87 -2.51
C PHE A 81 11.02 -11.20 -3.41
N MET A 82 12.17 -11.59 -2.84
CA MET A 82 13.38 -11.85 -3.62
C MET A 82 13.28 -13.07 -4.53
N LYS A 83 12.51 -14.10 -4.16
CA LYS A 83 12.34 -15.33 -4.96
C LYS A 83 11.26 -15.20 -6.04
N SER A 84 10.47 -14.14 -5.98
CA SER A 84 9.31 -13.93 -6.83
C SER A 84 9.67 -13.34 -8.18
N ASP A 85 8.88 -13.66 -9.20
CA ASP A 85 8.91 -12.93 -10.46
C ASP A 85 8.26 -11.54 -10.32
N TYR A 86 8.29 -10.75 -11.39
CA TYR A 86 7.71 -9.41 -11.40
C TYR A 86 6.23 -9.39 -11.01
N ASN A 87 5.44 -10.34 -11.52
CA ASN A 87 4.00 -10.37 -11.31
C ASN A 87 3.66 -10.70 -9.86
N HIS A 88 4.38 -11.65 -9.25
CA HIS A 88 4.18 -11.99 -7.84
C HIS A 88 4.71 -10.89 -6.90
N LYS A 89 5.84 -10.23 -7.22
CA LYS A 89 6.26 -9.02 -6.48
C LYS A 89 5.21 -7.93 -6.52
N LYS A 90 4.60 -7.70 -7.68
CA LYS A 90 3.50 -6.74 -7.86
C LYS A 90 2.28 -7.14 -7.03
N LYS A 91 1.92 -8.44 -7.01
CA LYS A 91 0.86 -8.98 -6.15
C LYS A 91 1.11 -8.65 -4.67
N LEU A 92 2.31 -8.90 -4.15
CA LEU A 92 2.66 -8.60 -2.76
C LEU A 92 2.46 -7.11 -2.40
N VAL A 93 2.84 -6.20 -3.29
CA VAL A 93 2.64 -4.75 -3.09
C VAL A 93 1.14 -4.39 -3.09
N LEU A 94 0.35 -5.01 -3.98
CA LEU A 94 -1.11 -4.80 -4.03
C LEU A 94 -1.81 -5.37 -2.79
N GLU A 95 -1.36 -6.50 -2.26
CA GLU A 95 -1.88 -7.07 -1.02
C GLU A 95 -1.62 -6.16 0.18
N VAL A 96 -0.46 -5.51 0.25
CA VAL A 96 -0.18 -4.48 1.27
C VAL A 96 -1.15 -3.29 1.16
N LEU A 97 -1.44 -2.83 -0.06
CA LEU A 97 -2.43 -1.76 -0.26
C LEU A 97 -3.82 -2.19 0.23
N LEU A 98 -4.29 -3.36 -0.17
CA LEU A 98 -5.58 -3.90 0.26
C LEU A 98 -5.64 -4.07 1.78
N HIS A 99 -4.57 -4.60 2.39
CA HIS A 99 -4.48 -4.76 3.83
C HIS A 99 -4.53 -3.42 4.57
N SER A 100 -3.88 -2.38 4.05
CA SER A 100 -3.95 -1.05 4.65
C SER A 100 -5.39 -0.50 4.68
N LEU A 101 -6.22 -0.81 3.68
CA LEU A 101 -7.65 -0.49 3.68
C LEU A 101 -8.43 -1.31 4.71
N ASP A 102 -8.07 -2.57 4.98
CA ASP A 102 -8.67 -3.33 6.07
C ASP A 102 -8.40 -2.69 7.42
N LEU A 103 -7.14 -2.32 7.68
CA LEU A 103 -6.66 -1.74 8.94
C LEU A 103 -7.30 -0.38 9.29
N MET A 104 -7.94 0.29 8.32
CA MET A 104 -8.68 1.53 8.54
C MET A 104 -9.97 1.35 9.33
N GLU A 105 -10.50 0.13 9.46
CA GLU A 105 -11.76 -0.15 10.16
C GLU A 105 -11.81 0.35 11.60
N LYS A 106 -10.64 0.50 12.23
CA LYS A 106 -10.50 1.01 13.59
C LYS A 106 -10.89 2.49 13.75
N TRP A 107 -11.01 3.23 12.65
CA TRP A 107 -11.31 4.66 12.64
C TRP A 107 -12.73 4.92 12.14
N LYS A 108 -13.61 5.33 13.07
CA LYS A 108 -15.05 5.50 12.82
C LYS A 108 -15.41 6.49 11.72
N GLU A 109 -14.54 7.47 11.42
CA GLU A 109 -14.78 8.46 10.38
C GLU A 109 -14.53 7.93 8.96
N ILE A 110 -13.88 6.78 8.81
CA ILE A 110 -13.67 6.13 7.52
C ILE A 110 -14.75 5.06 7.36
N LYS A 111 -15.65 5.26 6.39
CA LYS A 111 -16.80 4.38 6.23
C LYS A 111 -16.39 3.06 5.59
N LEU A 112 -17.15 2.00 5.85
CA LEU A 112 -16.94 0.70 5.19
C LEU A 112 -17.05 0.84 3.66
N GLU A 113 -18.10 1.52 3.19
CA GLU A 113 -18.37 1.75 1.76
C GLU A 113 -17.20 2.42 1.03
N GLU A 114 -16.58 3.44 1.66
CA GLU A 114 -15.41 4.14 1.13
C GLU A 114 -14.20 3.21 0.90
N ARG A 115 -13.97 2.30 1.85
CA ARG A 115 -12.86 1.32 1.77
C ARG A 115 -13.15 0.25 0.74
N GLU A 116 -14.38 -0.29 0.74
CA GLU A 116 -14.79 -1.33 -0.20
C GLU A 116 -14.86 -0.84 -1.64
N GLU A 117 -15.23 0.43 -1.87
CA GLU A 117 -15.17 1.06 -3.19
C GLU A 117 -13.74 1.01 -3.74
N ILE A 118 -12.77 1.49 -2.96
CA ILE A 118 -11.35 1.49 -3.36
C ILE A 118 -10.82 0.06 -3.53
N LYS A 119 -11.13 -0.86 -2.61
CA LYS A 119 -10.73 -2.28 -2.76
C LYS A 119 -11.30 -2.89 -4.04
N SER A 120 -12.55 -2.61 -4.36
CA SER A 120 -13.21 -3.10 -5.57
C SER A 120 -12.52 -2.57 -6.84
N ILE A 121 -12.18 -1.28 -6.86
CA ILE A 121 -11.41 -0.66 -7.95
C ILE A 121 -10.05 -1.36 -8.12
N ILE A 122 -9.29 -1.53 -7.04
CA ILE A 122 -7.97 -2.19 -7.09
C ILE A 122 -8.10 -3.64 -7.58
N LYS A 123 -9.05 -4.40 -7.02
CA LYS A 123 -9.28 -5.80 -7.41
C LYS A 123 -9.72 -5.94 -8.86
N THR A 124 -10.51 -5.01 -9.37
CA THR A 124 -10.96 -5.01 -10.77
C THR A 124 -9.82 -4.68 -11.72
N GLU A 125 -9.04 -3.64 -11.40
CA GLU A 125 -7.90 -3.21 -12.22
C GLU A 125 -6.81 -4.28 -12.29
N TYR A 126 -6.52 -4.94 -11.16
CA TYR A 126 -5.43 -5.91 -11.04
C TYR A 126 -5.93 -7.36 -10.87
N LYS A 127 -7.10 -7.68 -11.42
CA LYS A 127 -7.76 -8.98 -11.28
C LYS A 127 -6.89 -10.17 -11.70
N ASP A 128 -5.98 -9.96 -12.65
CA ASP A 128 -5.11 -11.01 -13.19
C ASP A 128 -3.92 -11.29 -12.26
N PHE A 129 -3.65 -10.40 -11.31
CA PHE A 129 -2.59 -10.54 -10.30
C PHE A 129 -3.13 -10.98 -8.93
N LEU A 130 -4.39 -10.68 -8.63
CA LEU A 130 -5.02 -10.90 -7.31
C LEU A 130 -5.88 -12.17 -7.22
N GLN A 131 -5.78 -13.08 -8.20
CA GLN A 131 -6.37 -14.42 -8.14
C GLN A 131 -5.58 -15.37 -7.23
#